data_AF-A0A8X6IVV3-F1
#
_entry.id   AF-A0A8X6IVV3-F1
#
_cell.length_a   1.000
_cell.length_b   1.000
_cell.length_c   1.000
_cell.angle_alpha   90.00
_cell.angle_beta   90.00
_cell.angle_gamma   90.00
#
_symmetry.space_group_name_H-M   'P 1'
#
loop_
_entity.id
_entity.type
_entity.pdbx_description
1 polymer ?
#
loop_
_entity_poly.entity_id
_entity_poly.type
_entity_poly.pdbx_seq_one_letter_code
_entity_poly.pdbx_strand_id
1 'polypeptide(L)'
;MSILRDTGATVDVICQKYVDRDRMKGEHVWVRHLLDDHMTCLPVAEVDIECDLGKVTSKAAVIGNHLDQGRYILGNQTAALLQGIKENCSSHVGKINTVVTRSQTRQGKEKEILLS
;
A
#
# COMPACT_ATOMS: atom_id res chain seq x y z
N MET A 1 -7.22 -6.90 -14.25
CA MET A 1 -7.12 -7.48 -12.89
C MET A 1 -8.01 -6.64 -11.99
N SER A 2 -8.85 -7.23 -11.13
CA SER A 2 -9.68 -6.45 -10.21
C SER A 2 -8.89 -6.05 -8.97
N ILE A 3 -9.12 -4.84 -8.47
CA ILE A 3 -8.51 -4.33 -7.24
C ILE A 3 -9.49 -4.54 -6.08
N LEU A 4 -9.04 -5.22 -5.02
CA LEU A 4 -9.79 -5.43 -3.78
C LEU A 4 -9.16 -4.60 -2.67
N ARG A 5 -9.92 -3.68 -2.08
CA ARG A 5 -9.47 -2.95 -0.88
C ARG A 5 -9.63 -3.84 0.34
N ASP A 6 -8.52 -4.12 1.02
CA ASP A 6 -8.52 -4.81 2.30
C ASP A 6 -8.15 -3.83 3.42
N THR A 7 -9.11 -3.54 4.31
CA THR A 7 -8.90 -2.62 5.44
C THR A 7 -7.96 -3.19 6.51
N GLY A 8 -7.68 -4.50 6.48
CA GLY A 8 -6.67 -5.13 7.34
C GLY A 8 -5.27 -5.12 6.75
N ALA A 9 -5.13 -4.93 5.43
CA ALA A 9 -3.84 -4.96 4.76
C ALA A 9 -3.04 -3.67 4.97
N THR A 10 -1.83 -3.79 5.50
CA THR A 10 -0.91 -2.66 5.66
C THR A 10 -0.07 -2.41 4.41
N VAL A 11 0.19 -3.44 3.62
CA VAL A 11 0.95 -3.43 2.37
C VAL A 11 0.08 -4.02 1.26
N ASP A 12 0.29 -3.57 0.03
CA ASP A 12 -0.37 -4.16 -1.12
C ASP A 12 0.11 -5.60 -1.38
N VAL A 13 -0.73 -6.40 -2.03
CA VAL A 13 -0.36 -7.78 -2.42
C VAL A 13 -0.71 -8.02 -3.89
N ILE A 14 0.25 -8.58 -4.62
CA ILE A 14 0.10 -8.92 -6.04
C ILE A 14 0.68 -10.31 -6.32
N CYS A 15 0.08 -11.03 -7.27
CA CYS A 15 0.66 -12.27 -7.76
C CYS A 15 1.88 -12.02 -8.65
N GLN A 16 2.93 -12.84 -8.47
CA GLN A 16 4.17 -12.79 -9.24
C GLN A 16 3.95 -12.80 -10.76
N LYS A 17 2.95 -13.53 -11.27
CA LYS A 17 2.67 -13.57 -12.71
C LYS A 17 2.30 -12.23 -13.34
N TYR A 18 1.98 -11.22 -12.52
CA TYR A 18 1.64 -9.86 -12.97
C TYR A 18 2.76 -8.85 -12.73
N VAL A 19 3.93 -9.32 -12.30
CA VAL A 19 5.07 -8.49 -11.95
C VAL A 19 6.22 -8.81 -12.89
N ASP A 20 6.70 -7.80 -13.61
CA ASP A 20 7.91 -7.94 -14.42
C ASP A 20 9.14 -8.07 -13.52
N ARG A 21 10.14 -8.84 -13.96
CA ARG A 21 11.28 -9.20 -13.10
C ARG A 21 12.15 -8.00 -12.70
N ASP A 22 12.21 -6.97 -13.53
CA ASP A 22 12.90 -5.70 -13.29
C ASP A 22 12.23 -4.84 -12.22
N ARG A 23 10.95 -5.09 -11.93
CA ARG A 23 10.19 -4.40 -10.88
C ARG A 23 10.48 -4.96 -9.48
N MET A 24 11.12 -6.12 -9.39
CA MET A 24 11.55 -6.72 -8.12
C MET A 24 12.69 -5.91 -7.49
N LYS A 25 12.55 -5.50 -6.22
CA LYS A 25 13.53 -4.62 -5.56
C LYS A 25 14.64 -5.34 -4.79
N GLY A 26 14.58 -6.67 -4.69
CA GLY A 26 15.41 -7.45 -3.75
C GLY A 26 15.05 -7.22 -2.28
N GLU A 27 14.10 -6.33 -2.00
CA GLU A 27 13.51 -6.09 -0.70
C GLU A 27 12.52 -7.21 -0.34
N HIS A 28 12.31 -7.41 0.96
CA HIS A 28 11.37 -8.39 1.50
C HIS A 28 10.55 -7.77 2.64
N VAL A 29 9.34 -8.27 2.84
CA VAL A 29 8.45 -7.89 3.94
C VAL A 29 7.96 -9.13 4.67
N TRP A 30 7.89 -9.04 5.99
CA TRP A 30 7.29 -10.09 6.82
C TRP A 30 5.79 -9.82 6.97
N VAL A 31 4.97 -10.75 6.47
CA VAL A 31 3.52 -10.68 6.55
C VAL A 31 3.04 -11.70 7.55
N ARG A 32 2.31 -11.24 8.57
CA ARG A 32 1.62 -12.12 9.53
C ARG A 32 0.33 -12.62 8.91
N HIS A 33 0.06 -13.91 9.03
CA HIS A 33 -1.22 -14.48 8.63
C HIS A 33 -2.36 -13.97 9.53
N LEU A 34 -3.59 -13.97 9.00
CA LEU A 34 -4.73 -13.45 9.75
C LEU A 34 -5.20 -14.40 10.87
N LEU A 35 -5.08 -15.71 10.63
CA LEU A 35 -5.69 -16.75 11.47
C LEU A 35 -4.72 -17.35 12.49
N ASP A 36 -3.42 -17.09 12.37
CA ASP A 36 -2.40 -17.64 13.25
C ASP A 36 -1.20 -16.67 13.40
N ASP A 37 -0.26 -17.02 14.28
CA ASP A 37 0.95 -16.23 14.53
C ASP A 37 2.06 -16.49 13.50
N HIS A 38 1.77 -17.23 12.43
CA HIS A 38 2.74 -17.52 11.40
C HIS A 38 3.09 -16.23 10.64
N MET A 39 4.39 -16.04 10.42
CA MET A 39 4.91 -14.95 9.59
C MET A 39 5.58 -15.53 8.34
N THR A 40 5.23 -14.97 7.20
CA THR A 40 5.79 -15.35 5.90
C THR A 40 6.62 -14.20 5.36
N CYS A 41 7.86 -14.48 4.96
CA CYS A 41 8.71 -13.53 4.26
C CYS A 41 8.34 -13.52 2.78
N LEU A 42 7.85 -12.38 2.28
CA LEU A 42 7.47 -12.21 0.88
C LEU A 42 8.39 -11.20 0.20
N PRO A 43 8.82 -11.45 -1.04
CA PRO A 43 9.58 -10.48 -1.81
C PRO A 43 8.71 -9.29 -2.20
N VAL A 44 9.34 -8.15 -2.42
CA VAL A 44 8.67 -6.88 -2.74
C VAL A 44 8.97 -6.45 -4.17
N ALA A 45 7.94 -5.96 -4.85
CA ALA A 45 8.04 -5.34 -6.16
C ALA A 45 7.41 -3.94 -6.16
N GLU A 46 7.93 -3.07 -7.01
CA GLU A 46 7.30 -1.79 -7.32
C GLU A 46 6.28 -1.98 -8.43
N VAL A 47 5.04 -1.57 -8.22
CA VAL A 47 3.93 -1.78 -9.17
C VAL A 47 3.19 -0.48 -9.39
N ASP A 48 2.87 -0.20 -10.66
CA ASP A 48 2.03 0.93 -11.02
C ASP A 48 0.56 0.47 -10.98
N ILE A 49 -0.22 1.13 -10.13
CA ILE A 49 -1.66 0.89 -10.00
C ILE A 49 -2.37 2.06 -10.65
N GLU A 50 -3.28 1.75 -11.56
CA GLU A 50 -4.14 2.72 -12.21
C GLU A 50 -5.59 2.30 -11.99
N CYS A 51 -6.38 3.19 -11.41
CA CYS A 51 -7.78 2.99 -11.12
C CYS A 51 -8.54 4.31 -11.24
N ASP A 52 -9.86 4.29 -11.04
CA ASP A 52 -10.72 5.48 -11.16
C ASP A 52 -10.32 6.63 -10.22
N LEU A 53 -9.61 6.33 -9.13
CA LEU A 53 -9.12 7.32 -8.17
C LEU A 53 -7.80 7.98 -8.59
N GLY A 54 -7.17 7.47 -9.65
CA GLY A 54 -5.91 7.97 -10.18
C GLY A 54 -4.84 6.89 -10.30
N LYS A 55 -3.61 7.35 -10.48
CA LYS A 55 -2.43 6.51 -10.70
C LYS A 55 -1.42 6.69 -9.57
N VAL A 56 -0.95 5.59 -9.01
CA VAL A 56 0.06 5.57 -7.96
C VAL A 56 1.04 4.42 -8.19
N THR A 57 2.30 4.67 -7.89
CA THR A 57 3.32 3.61 -7.84
C THR A 57 3.44 3.15 -6.39
N SER A 58 3.34 1.85 -6.14
CA SER A 58 3.36 1.28 -4.79
C SER A 58 4.32 0.11 -4.68
N LYS A 59 4.78 -0.16 -3.45
CA LYS A 59 5.51 -1.38 -3.09
C LYS A 59 4.52 -2.45 -2.67
N ALA A 60 4.44 -3.53 -3.42
CA ALA A 60 3.57 -4.66 -3.15
C ALA A 60 4.37 -5.91 -2.75
N ALA A 61 3.86 -6.63 -1.76
CA ALA A 61 4.29 -7.98 -1.47
C ALA A 61 3.87 -8.92 -2.60
N VAL A 62 4.79 -9.77 -3.04
CA VAL A 62 4.58 -10.67 -4.17
C VAL A 62 4.31 -12.08 -3.68
N ILE A 63 3.14 -12.60 -4.03
CA ILE A 63 2.75 -14.00 -3.74
C ILE A 63 2.99 -14.91 -4.94
N GLY A 64 3.22 -16.19 -4.67
CA GLY A 64 3.44 -17.20 -5.69
C GLY A 64 2.19 -17.46 -6.55
N ASN A 65 2.41 -17.94 -7.77
CA ASN A 65 1.36 -18.18 -8.78
C ASN A 65 0.25 -19.14 -8.32
N HIS A 66 0.53 -20.03 -7.36
CA HIS A 66 -0.43 -20.99 -6.82
C HIS A 66 -1.48 -20.35 -5.89
N LEU A 67 -1.21 -19.14 -5.37
CA LEU A 67 -2.13 -18.37 -4.55
C LEU A 67 -2.91 -17.33 -5.36
N ASP A 68 -2.73 -17.31 -6.68
CA ASP A 68 -3.38 -16.33 -7.52
C ASP A 68 -4.90 -16.50 -7.49
N GLN A 69 -5.59 -15.38 -7.33
CA GLN A 69 -7.04 -15.29 -7.38
C GLN A 69 -7.49 -14.22 -8.38
N GLY A 70 -6.60 -13.80 -9.30
CA GLY A 70 -6.89 -12.77 -10.30
C GLY A 70 -7.11 -11.36 -9.71
N ARG A 71 -6.64 -11.13 -8.48
CA ARG A 71 -6.91 -9.93 -7.70
C ARG A 71 -5.62 -9.26 -7.24
N TYR A 72 -5.65 -7.93 -7.27
CA TYR A 72 -4.71 -7.08 -6.57
C TYR A 72 -5.30 -6.71 -5.21
N ILE A 73 -4.59 -6.93 -4.12
CA ILE A 73 -5.04 -6.49 -2.79
C ILE A 73 -4.43 -5.11 -2.52
N LEU A 74 -5.29 -4.12 -2.38
CA LEU A 74 -4.93 -2.75 -2.05
C LEU A 74 -4.87 -2.58 -0.53
N GLY A 75 -3.68 -2.32 -0.03
CA GLY A 75 -3.38 -1.98 1.34
C GLY A 75 -3.73 -0.54 1.68
N ASN A 76 -3.83 -0.30 2.99
CA ASN A 76 -4.32 0.96 3.54
C ASN A 76 -3.45 2.16 3.18
N GLN A 77 -2.12 1.99 3.08
CA GLN A 77 -1.21 3.08 2.74
C GLN A 77 -1.50 3.61 1.33
N THR A 78 -1.61 2.71 0.37
CA THR A 78 -1.88 3.05 -1.03
C THR A 78 -3.31 3.56 -1.23
N ALA A 79 -4.28 2.99 -0.51
CA ALA A 79 -5.65 3.51 -0.49
C ALA A 79 -5.71 4.96 0.03
N ALA A 80 -4.98 5.28 1.10
CA ALA A 80 -4.90 6.64 1.63
C ALA A 80 -4.24 7.61 0.63
N LEU A 81 -3.20 7.17 -0.08
CA LEU A 81 -2.58 7.97 -1.16
C LEU A 81 -3.55 8.24 -2.30
N LEU A 82 -4.28 7.22 -2.77
CA LEU A 82 -5.29 7.38 -3.82
C LEU A 82 -6.44 8.30 -3.39
N GLN A 83 -6.85 8.22 -2.12
CA GLN A 83 -7.85 9.14 -1.57
C GLN A 83 -7.32 10.58 -1.53
N GLY A 84 -6.09 10.77 -1.06
CA GLY A 84 -5.42 12.07 -1.09
C GLY A 84 -5.24 12.60 -2.52
N ILE A 85 -4.99 11.74 -3.51
CA ILE A 85 -4.97 12.12 -4.93
C ILE A 85 -6.36 12.55 -5.37
N LYS A 86 -7.44 11.85 -5.00
CA LYS A 86 -8.80 12.26 -5.34
C LYS A 86 -9.15 13.63 -4.76
N GLU A 87 -8.77 13.86 -3.50
CA GLU A 87 -9.03 15.12 -2.78
C GLU A 87 -8.16 16.26 -3.34
N ASN A 88 -6.87 16.02 -3.59
CA ASN A 88 -5.94 16.95 -4.22
C ASN A 88 -6.04 16.98 -5.75
N CYS A 89 -6.77 16.12 -6.45
CA CYS A 89 -7.11 16.34 -7.86
C CYS A 89 -8.23 17.37 -8.01
N SER A 90 -8.82 17.82 -6.90
CA SER A 90 -9.47 19.13 -6.84
C SER A 90 -8.45 20.29 -6.68
N SER A 91 -7.18 20.02 -6.35
CA SER A 91 -6.08 21.00 -6.24
C SER A 91 -4.68 20.34 -6.05
N HIS A 92 -3.96 20.09 -7.16
CA HIS A 92 -2.56 19.58 -7.26
C HIS A 92 -2.16 18.13 -6.86
N VAL A 93 -1.84 17.32 -7.87
CA VAL A 93 -1.09 16.05 -7.75
C VAL A 93 0.33 16.29 -7.23
N GLY A 94 0.65 15.77 -6.04
CA GLY A 94 2.01 15.74 -5.50
C GLY A 94 2.43 14.31 -5.16
N LYS A 95 3.52 13.82 -5.77
CA LYS A 95 4.25 12.64 -5.27
C LYS A 95 4.77 12.97 -3.87
N ILE A 96 4.16 12.41 -2.84
CA ILE A 96 4.60 12.56 -1.45
C ILE A 96 5.13 11.21 -0.97
N ASN A 97 6.46 11.07 -0.92
CA ASN A 97 7.10 10.02 -0.14
C ASN A 97 7.03 10.43 1.34
N THR A 98 6.10 9.90 2.13
CA THR A 98 6.22 10.02 3.59
C THR A 98 5.97 8.69 4.29
N VAL A 99 7.06 8.12 4.78
CA VAL A 99 7.07 7.18 5.91
C VAL A 99 6.74 8.00 7.15
N VAL A 100 5.55 7.81 7.72
CA VAL A 100 5.17 8.45 8.97
C VAL A 100 5.28 7.46 10.12
N THR A 101 6.32 7.64 10.93
CA THR A 101 6.54 6.87 12.16
C THR A 101 5.77 7.48 13.33
N ARG A 102 5.60 6.67 14.39
CA ARG A 102 4.80 6.90 15.61
C ARG A 102 4.91 8.28 16.30
N SER A 103 5.93 9.08 16.00
CA SER A 103 6.11 10.42 16.58
C SER A 103 5.18 11.49 15.99
N GLN A 104 4.74 11.37 14.73
CA GLN A 104 3.89 12.39 14.11
C GLN A 104 2.43 12.34 14.61
N THR A 105 1.97 11.22 15.18
CA THR A 105 0.69 11.12 15.88
C THR A 105 0.66 11.98 17.15
N ARG A 106 1.81 12.37 17.72
CA ARG A 106 1.87 13.28 18.87
C ARG A 106 1.72 14.76 18.48
N GLN A 107 2.24 15.20 17.34
CA GLN A 107 2.12 16.61 16.91
C GLN A 107 0.71 16.98 16.43
N GLY A 108 -0.07 16.02 15.92
CA GLY A 108 -1.47 16.27 15.53
C GLY A 108 -2.38 16.59 16.72
N LYS A 109 -2.17 15.91 17.85
CA LYS A 109 -2.97 16.12 19.07
C LYS A 109 -2.59 17.40 19.82
N GLU A 110 -1.34 17.84 19.71
CA GLU A 110 -0.87 19.05 20.39
C GLU A 110 -1.41 20.34 19.74
N LYS A 111 -1.75 20.30 18.44
CA LYS A 111 -2.38 21.43 17.73
C LYS A 111 -3.88 21.58 18.01
N GLU A 112 -4.56 20.51 18.41
CA GLU A 112 -6.00 20.57 18.75
C GLU A 112 -6.25 21.10 20.17
N ILE A 113 -5.25 21.00 21.07
CA ILE A 113 -5.36 21.47 22.47
C ILE A 113 -5.00 22.96 22.61
N LEU A 114 -4.29 23.57 21.64
CA LEU A 114 -3.89 24.99 21.72
C LEU A 114 -4.88 25.97 21.03
N LEU A 115 -6.02 25.46 20.54
CA LEU A 115 -7.04 26.23 19.82
C LEU A 115 -8.43 26.17 20.51
N SER A 116 -8.49 25.73 21.77
CA SER A 116 -9.66 25.83 22.65
C SER A 116 -9.44 26.83 23.78
#